data_AF-A0A7M4D981-F1
#
_entry.id   AF-A0A7M4D981-F1
#
_cell.length_a   1.000
_cell.length_b   1.000
_cell.length_c   1.000
_cell.angle_alpha   90.00
_cell.angle_beta   90.00
_cell.angle_gamma   90.00
#
_symmetry.space_group_name_H-M   'P 1'
#
loop_
_entity.id
_entity.type
_entity.pdbx_description
1 polymer ?
#
loop_
_entity_poly.entity_id
_entity_poly.type
_entity_poly.pdbx_seq_one_letter_code
_entity_poly.pdbx_strand_id
1 'polypeptide(L)'
;MSRNKLFYNPEGVHFMNAMGAEITPQKQGDAFSLNLRGSFHEDVQQITAYYNVKDDSTKKTKKVLLGALNVISYDQIEKNLVLVPVNGNSTSIPRAQLETYLNDTYSPANVRWTVSRHAGVQVEYSDDMSQGLDDGESKMLSNYTKEMNKVIKALKRSGDYDKHKTYVFLVDKAQTANKAGFMPKKRPWGFVFTNIHYNNSKALCRTISHEVAHGEFRLSHPFQDFPSIPENSTQNLMDYADGQQLRKYQWDDIHNLRDVELWGQEEEGNASQLVSDPVCTQKLLEQFRWAYVHGEKLNYQADGYPWIGHHAKELILGDNQFEKISIEVREAIDFIPTKVSSQIHYGRADVLYGKVLVISSIDKFDLFQDYLYPDLSEYNHQIGELIIKINSIEDKFDLLNHLAILPYQEYDRMSPNDISHIFNKIADLFTMTTDYISCVNTEEIILKIIESCKSDNQKQMALLSVLRKGNNINRFIAHLDGENRKEFLFTCAKFEIQNTTPDVTEIYRQNLNYMGDSYTKVFNWEETLNPDVIFISENLVRTGKFKISTKND
;
A
#
# COMPACT_ATOMS: atom_id res chain seq x y z
N MET A 1 -5.75 7.97 -65.85
CA MET A 1 -7.01 7.88 -65.09
C MET A 1 -6.91 8.81 -63.89
N SER A 2 -7.71 9.89 -63.88
CA SER A 2 -7.74 10.86 -62.79
C SER A 2 -8.28 10.21 -61.52
N ARG A 3 -7.54 10.33 -60.41
CA ARG A 3 -8.09 10.03 -59.08
C ARG A 3 -9.18 11.06 -58.80
N ASN A 4 -10.45 10.66 -58.85
CA ASN A 4 -11.57 11.47 -58.39
C ASN A 4 -11.35 11.80 -56.91
N LYS A 5 -10.88 13.02 -56.62
CA LYS A 5 -11.06 13.63 -55.30
C LYS A 5 -12.55 13.84 -55.12
N LEU A 6 -13.19 13.01 -54.29
CA LEU A 6 -14.51 13.31 -53.75
C LEU A 6 -14.39 14.62 -52.96
N PHE A 7 -14.91 15.70 -53.52
CA PHE A 7 -15.08 16.96 -52.79
C PHE A 7 -16.31 16.79 -51.90
N TYR A 8 -16.09 16.46 -50.62
CA TYR A 8 -17.18 16.43 -49.64
C TYR A 8 -17.58 17.87 -49.32
N ASN A 9 -18.82 18.26 -49.66
CA ASN A 9 -19.39 19.51 -49.19
C ASN A 9 -19.60 19.38 -47.66
N PRO A 10 -19.05 20.28 -46.82
CA PRO A 10 -19.27 20.25 -45.37
C PRO A 10 -20.75 20.15 -44.98
N GLU A 11 -21.66 20.72 -45.77
CA GLU A 11 -23.11 20.68 -45.49
C GLU A 11 -23.78 19.32 -45.69
N GLY A 12 -23.09 18.36 -46.31
CA GLY A 12 -23.57 16.98 -46.46
C GLY A 12 -23.05 16.03 -45.39
N VAL A 13 -22.36 16.53 -44.36
CA VAL A 13 -21.91 15.72 -43.22
C VAL A 13 -23.06 15.52 -42.24
N HIS A 14 -23.33 14.26 -41.94
CA HIS A 14 -24.33 13.82 -40.99
C HIS A 14 -23.67 13.10 -39.81
N PHE A 15 -24.36 13.06 -38.67
CA PHE A 15 -23.88 12.42 -37.45
C PHE A 15 -24.92 11.44 -36.94
N MET A 16 -24.47 10.27 -36.50
CA MET A 16 -25.35 9.28 -35.88
C MET A 16 -24.66 8.63 -34.67
N ASN A 17 -25.46 8.10 -33.74
CA ASN A 17 -24.94 7.27 -32.67
C ASN A 17 -24.73 5.81 -33.13
N ALA A 18 -24.18 4.97 -32.24
CA ALA A 18 -23.94 3.55 -32.51
C ALA A 18 -25.21 2.75 -32.88
N MET A 19 -26.40 3.20 -32.46
CA MET A 19 -27.69 2.57 -32.82
C MET A 19 -28.23 3.07 -34.17
N GLY A 20 -27.51 3.95 -34.85
CA GLY A 20 -27.91 4.55 -36.13
C GLY A 20 -28.93 5.68 -36.00
N ALA A 21 -29.20 6.18 -34.79
CA ALA A 21 -30.07 7.34 -34.60
C ALA A 21 -29.33 8.63 -34.99
N GLU A 22 -29.97 9.46 -35.79
CA GLU A 22 -29.39 10.72 -36.29
C GLU A 22 -29.29 11.77 -35.18
N ILE A 23 -28.17 12.50 -35.19
CA ILE A 23 -27.88 13.60 -34.27
C ILE A 23 -27.90 14.88 -35.10
N THR A 24 -28.71 15.86 -34.69
CA THR A 24 -28.81 17.14 -35.41
C THR A 24 -27.64 18.04 -35.03
N PRO A 25 -26.70 18.34 -35.96
CA PRO A 25 -25.60 19.24 -35.67
C PRO A 25 -26.02 20.70 -35.80
N GLN A 26 -25.38 21.58 -35.04
CA GLN A 26 -25.41 23.02 -35.23
C GLN A 26 -24.08 23.47 -35.85
N LYS A 27 -24.11 23.96 -37.09
CA LYS A 27 -22.90 24.45 -37.77
C LYS A 27 -22.47 25.79 -37.16
N GLN A 28 -21.19 25.88 -36.80
CA GLN A 28 -20.55 27.07 -36.26
C GLN A 28 -19.24 27.31 -37.00
N GLY A 29 -19.30 28.12 -38.07
CA GLY A 29 -18.16 28.31 -38.98
C GLY A 29 -17.72 27.01 -39.63
N ASP A 30 -16.48 26.61 -39.38
CA ASP A 30 -15.87 25.37 -39.88
C ASP A 30 -16.06 24.17 -38.93
N ALA A 31 -16.80 24.34 -37.83
CA ALA A 31 -17.07 23.31 -36.84
C ALA A 31 -18.56 22.93 -36.76
N PHE A 32 -18.83 21.74 -36.22
CA PHE A 32 -20.17 21.30 -35.83
C PHE A 32 -20.24 21.19 -34.31
N SER A 33 -21.25 21.82 -33.71
CA SER A 33 -21.63 21.63 -32.31
C SER A 33 -22.72 20.56 -32.25
N LEU A 34 -22.51 19.55 -31.41
CA LEU A 34 -23.45 18.46 -31.20
C LEU A 34 -23.98 18.54 -29.77
N ASN A 35 -25.30 18.53 -29.61
CA ASN A 35 -25.92 18.37 -28.30
C ASN A 35 -26.13 16.89 -28.04
N LEU A 36 -25.28 16.31 -27.19
CA LEU A 36 -25.32 14.90 -26.83
C LEU A 36 -25.97 14.75 -25.46
N ARG A 37 -26.80 13.71 -25.31
CA ARG A 37 -27.34 13.33 -24.00
C ARG A 37 -26.39 12.33 -23.36
N GLY A 38 -25.88 12.66 -22.18
CA GLY A 38 -25.08 11.72 -21.38
C GLY A 38 -25.87 10.47 -21.01
N SER A 39 -25.15 9.36 -20.90
CA SER A 39 -25.65 8.06 -20.45
C SER A 39 -25.24 7.81 -18.99
N PHE A 40 -25.27 6.55 -18.55
CA PHE A 40 -24.74 6.11 -17.26
C PHE A 40 -23.25 6.44 -17.11
N HIS A 41 -22.80 6.50 -15.85
CA HIS A 41 -21.41 6.68 -15.50
C HIS A 41 -20.49 5.74 -16.29
N GLU A 42 -19.47 6.32 -16.92
CA GLU A 42 -18.44 5.68 -17.74
C GLU A 42 -18.92 4.98 -19.01
N ASP A 43 -20.20 5.13 -19.36
CA ASP A 43 -20.72 4.60 -20.61
C ASP A 43 -20.18 5.40 -21.80
N VAL A 44 -19.78 4.66 -22.84
CA VAL A 44 -19.12 5.20 -24.03
C VAL A 44 -20.07 5.10 -25.21
N GLN A 45 -20.48 6.26 -25.71
CA GLN A 45 -21.25 6.37 -26.94
C GLN A 45 -20.33 6.69 -28.12
N GLN A 46 -20.35 5.85 -29.16
CA GLN A 46 -19.72 6.21 -30.42
C GLN A 46 -20.61 7.15 -31.23
N ILE A 47 -20.02 8.26 -31.66
CA ILE A 47 -20.60 9.24 -32.58
C ILE A 47 -19.89 9.10 -33.92
N THR A 48 -20.62 8.76 -34.96
CA THR A 48 -20.07 8.53 -36.29
C THR A 48 -20.46 9.67 -37.23
N ALA A 49 -19.47 10.33 -37.80
CA ALA A 49 -19.65 11.26 -38.91
C ALA A 49 -19.68 10.49 -40.23
N TYR A 50 -20.66 10.76 -41.07
CA TYR A 50 -20.82 10.07 -42.35
C TYR A 50 -21.37 11.00 -43.43
N TYR A 51 -21.18 10.59 -44.70
CA TYR A 51 -21.68 11.27 -45.88
C TYR A 51 -22.61 10.34 -46.67
N ASN A 52 -23.69 10.88 -47.21
CA ASN A 52 -24.59 10.12 -48.07
C ASN A 52 -24.14 10.25 -49.54
N VAL A 53 -23.66 9.16 -50.14
CA VAL A 53 -23.29 9.12 -51.55
C VAL A 53 -24.37 8.38 -52.33
N LYS A 54 -24.94 9.03 -53.34
CA LYS A 54 -25.88 8.40 -54.28
C LYS A 54 -25.08 7.58 -55.30
N ASP A 55 -25.49 6.34 -55.49
CA ASP A 55 -25.04 5.51 -56.60
C ASP A 55 -25.98 5.73 -57.78
N ASP A 56 -25.48 6.38 -58.84
CA ASP A 56 -26.26 6.74 -60.02
C ASP A 56 -26.76 5.52 -60.80
N SER A 57 -26.12 4.35 -60.65
CA SER A 57 -26.49 3.12 -61.35
C SER A 57 -27.61 2.34 -60.64
N THR A 58 -27.62 2.35 -59.31
CA THR A 58 -28.60 1.60 -58.50
C THR A 58 -29.70 2.47 -57.90
N LYS A 59 -29.58 3.81 -58.01
CA LYS A 59 -30.39 4.83 -57.30
C LYS A 59 -30.43 4.65 -55.78
N LYS A 60 -29.52 3.84 -55.21
CA LYS A 60 -29.42 3.63 -53.76
C LYS A 60 -28.49 4.65 -53.15
N THR A 61 -28.80 5.08 -51.93
CA THR A 61 -27.93 5.94 -51.14
C THR A 61 -27.07 5.06 -50.25
N LYS A 62 -25.74 5.24 -50.33
CA LYS A 62 -24.77 4.54 -49.50
C LYS A 62 -24.19 5.51 -48.47
N LYS A 63 -24.20 5.12 -47.19
CA LYS A 63 -23.49 5.83 -46.13
C LYS A 63 -21.99 5.55 -46.27
N VAL A 64 -21.19 6.60 -46.42
CA VAL A 64 -19.72 6.56 -46.41
C VAL A 64 -19.26 7.16 -45.09
N LEU A 65 -18.57 6.38 -44.26
CA LEU A 65 -18.08 6.84 -42.97
C LEU A 65 -16.89 7.80 -43.18
N LEU A 66 -16.93 8.94 -42.50
CA LEU A 66 -15.87 9.95 -42.52
C LEU A 66 -14.95 9.82 -41.30
N GLY A 67 -15.53 9.43 -40.15
CA GLY A 67 -14.80 9.24 -38.90
C GLY A 67 -15.75 8.89 -37.76
N ALA A 68 -15.19 8.48 -36.64
CA ALA A 68 -15.95 8.21 -35.42
C ALA A 68 -15.20 8.72 -34.19
N LEU A 69 -15.95 9.18 -33.20
CA LEU A 69 -15.45 9.63 -31.91
C LEU A 69 -16.20 8.88 -30.81
N ASN A 70 -15.46 8.34 -29.84
CA ASN A 70 -16.05 7.78 -28.63
C ASN A 70 -16.19 8.90 -27.59
N VAL A 71 -17.42 9.11 -27.11
CA VAL A 71 -17.76 10.11 -26.08
C VAL A 71 -18.17 9.37 -24.82
N ILE A 72 -17.45 9.62 -23.73
CA ILE A 72 -17.73 9.03 -22.42
C ILE A 72 -18.62 9.96 -21.59
N SER A 73 -19.51 9.39 -20.78
CA SER A 73 -20.33 10.12 -19.82
C SER A 73 -19.79 9.93 -18.40
N TYR A 74 -19.84 10.97 -17.57
CA TYR A 74 -19.50 10.86 -16.15
C TYR A 74 -20.61 11.43 -15.28
N ASP A 75 -20.77 10.90 -14.07
CA ASP A 75 -21.66 11.47 -13.08
C ASP A 75 -21.08 12.79 -12.60
N GLN A 76 -21.92 13.71 -12.12
CA GLN A 76 -21.42 14.98 -11.61
C GLN A 76 -20.86 14.79 -10.19
N ILE A 77 -19.61 15.23 -9.96
CA ILE A 77 -19.01 15.26 -8.62
C ILE A 77 -19.17 16.67 -8.04
N GLU A 78 -19.83 16.77 -6.89
CA GLU A 78 -19.93 18.04 -6.16
C GLU A 78 -18.89 18.12 -5.03
N LYS A 79 -18.14 19.23 -4.97
CA LYS A 79 -17.12 19.50 -3.95
C LYS A 79 -17.34 20.85 -3.28
N ASN A 80 -17.02 20.93 -2.00
CA ASN A 80 -17.18 22.12 -1.17
C ASN A 80 -15.82 22.53 -0.61
N LEU A 81 -15.34 23.70 -1.02
CA LEU A 81 -14.09 24.28 -0.54
C LEU A 81 -14.36 25.38 0.49
N VAL A 82 -13.60 25.39 1.58
CA VAL A 82 -13.63 26.43 2.60
C VAL A 82 -12.25 27.11 2.67
N LEU A 83 -12.21 28.40 2.37
CA LEU A 83 -11.01 29.22 2.58
C LEU A 83 -10.91 29.63 4.05
N VAL A 84 -9.77 29.36 4.67
CA VAL A 84 -9.53 29.63 6.10
C VAL A 84 -8.33 30.56 6.26
N PRO A 85 -8.54 31.86 6.52
CA PRO A 85 -7.46 32.75 6.90
C PRO A 85 -6.80 32.31 8.22
N VAL A 86 -5.47 32.22 8.25
CA VAL A 86 -4.70 31.92 9.48
C VAL A 86 -4.05 33.21 9.99
N ASN A 87 -4.17 33.48 11.29
CA ASN A 87 -3.52 34.59 11.99
C ASN A 87 -3.75 35.97 11.35
N GLY A 88 -5.00 36.21 10.90
CA GLY A 88 -5.38 37.49 10.32
C GLY A 88 -4.85 37.74 8.90
N ASN A 89 -4.42 36.69 8.18
CA ASN A 89 -4.05 36.80 6.77
C ASN A 89 -5.17 37.47 5.97
N SER A 90 -4.88 38.68 5.46
CA SER A 90 -5.85 39.56 4.82
C SER A 90 -5.85 39.44 3.28
N THR A 91 -5.16 38.43 2.73
CA THR A 91 -5.06 38.24 1.28
C THR A 91 -6.45 38.17 0.66
N SER A 92 -6.72 39.14 -0.22
CA SER A 92 -8.01 39.32 -0.85
C SER A 92 -8.11 38.46 -2.11
N ILE A 93 -8.71 37.28 -1.97
CA ILE A 93 -9.25 36.50 -3.09
C ILE A 93 -10.78 36.64 -3.05
N PRO A 94 -11.42 37.23 -4.07
CA PRO A 94 -12.87 37.18 -4.18
C PRO A 94 -13.33 35.71 -4.29
N ARG A 95 -14.21 35.28 -3.37
CA ARG A 95 -14.82 33.93 -3.36
C ARG A 95 -15.31 33.51 -4.75
N ALA A 96 -16.00 34.42 -5.44
CA ALA A 96 -16.56 34.20 -6.77
C ALA A 96 -15.47 33.97 -7.83
N GLN A 97 -14.33 34.68 -7.74
CA GLN A 97 -13.22 34.50 -8.68
C GLN A 97 -12.63 33.10 -8.57
N LEU A 98 -12.41 32.61 -7.34
CA LEU A 98 -11.91 31.25 -7.12
C LEU A 98 -12.92 30.19 -7.56
N GLU A 99 -14.20 30.38 -7.23
CA GLU A 99 -15.27 29.46 -7.63
C GLU A 99 -15.38 29.35 -9.16
N THR A 100 -15.33 30.46 -9.88
CA THR A 100 -15.27 30.45 -11.36
C THR A 100 -14.02 29.73 -11.84
N TYR A 101 -12.84 30.05 -11.30
CA TYR A 101 -11.58 29.43 -11.72
C TYR A 101 -11.59 27.90 -11.54
N LEU A 102 -12.06 27.41 -10.38
CA LEU A 102 -12.18 25.98 -10.11
C LEU A 102 -13.17 25.32 -11.09
N ASN A 103 -14.35 25.90 -11.29
CA ASN A 103 -15.36 25.32 -12.19
C ASN A 103 -14.90 25.34 -13.66
N ASP A 104 -14.18 26.37 -14.10
CA ASP A 104 -13.58 26.40 -15.44
C ASP A 104 -12.50 25.32 -15.60
N THR A 105 -11.73 25.07 -14.54
CA THR A 105 -10.64 24.08 -14.52
C THR A 105 -11.16 22.64 -14.55
N TYR A 106 -12.16 22.31 -13.73
CA TYR A 106 -12.61 20.93 -13.55
C TYR A 106 -13.92 20.57 -14.27
N SER A 107 -14.61 21.51 -14.90
CA SER A 107 -15.81 21.21 -15.70
C SER A 107 -15.60 20.18 -16.83
N PRO A 108 -14.42 20.08 -17.49
CA PRO A 108 -14.20 19.01 -18.48
C PRO A 108 -14.26 17.60 -17.86
N ALA A 109 -13.97 17.49 -16.55
CA ALA A 109 -14.12 16.27 -15.76
C ALA A 109 -15.47 16.24 -14.99
N ASN A 110 -16.48 17.00 -15.39
CA ASN A 110 -17.80 17.07 -14.74
C ASN A 110 -17.77 17.27 -13.21
N VAL A 111 -16.80 18.02 -12.70
CA VAL A 111 -16.73 18.39 -11.27
C VAL A 111 -17.27 19.79 -11.10
N ARG A 112 -18.08 19.98 -10.06
CA ARG A 112 -18.62 21.26 -9.65
C ARG A 112 -18.15 21.63 -8.24
N TRP A 113 -17.54 22.80 -8.12
CA TRP A 113 -17.06 23.36 -6.87
C TRP A 113 -17.96 24.48 -6.36
N THR A 114 -18.22 24.45 -5.05
CA THR A 114 -18.78 25.57 -4.30
C THR A 114 -17.74 26.06 -3.30
N VAL A 115 -17.48 27.37 -3.27
CA VAL A 115 -16.47 27.98 -2.40
C VAL A 115 -17.15 28.75 -1.28
N SER A 116 -16.70 28.57 -0.05
CA SER A 116 -17.10 29.37 1.11
C SER A 116 -15.86 29.90 1.83
N ARG A 117 -16.06 30.85 2.74
CA ARG A 117 -14.98 31.46 3.51
C ARG A 117 -15.30 31.38 4.99
N HIS A 118 -14.36 30.84 5.76
CA HIS A 118 -14.38 30.82 7.21
C HIS A 118 -13.91 32.18 7.77
N ALA A 119 -14.34 32.54 8.98
CA ALA A 119 -13.94 33.79 9.64
C ALA A 119 -12.42 33.88 9.89
N GLY A 120 -11.77 32.73 9.99
CA GLY A 120 -10.34 32.57 10.20
C GLY A 120 -10.02 31.88 11.52
N VAL A 121 -8.78 31.44 11.69
CA VAL A 121 -8.28 30.81 12.92
C VAL A 121 -7.07 31.57 13.44
N GLN A 122 -6.97 31.65 14.77
CA GLN A 122 -5.82 32.23 15.47
C GLN A 122 -5.06 31.11 16.18
N VAL A 123 -3.78 30.97 15.89
CA VAL A 123 -2.95 29.85 16.36
C VAL A 123 -1.47 30.23 16.35
N GLU A 124 -0.82 30.07 17.50
CA GLU A 124 0.64 30.06 17.61
C GLU A 124 1.15 28.66 17.24
N TYR A 125 1.58 28.53 15.98
CA TYR A 125 1.99 27.22 15.45
C TYR A 125 3.47 26.91 15.73
N SER A 126 4.33 27.93 15.92
CA SER A 126 5.75 27.80 16.27
C SER A 126 6.14 28.75 17.41
N ASP A 127 7.32 28.52 18.01
CA ASP A 127 7.90 29.42 19.02
C ASP A 127 8.53 30.68 18.37
N ASP A 128 8.91 30.58 17.09
CA ASP A 128 9.36 31.71 16.27
C ASP A 128 8.51 31.80 14.98
N MET A 129 7.42 32.56 15.06
CA MET A 129 6.50 32.78 13.94
C MET A 129 7.15 33.52 12.76
N SER A 130 8.32 34.16 12.97
CA SER A 130 9.03 34.89 11.93
C SER A 130 9.70 33.98 10.91
N GLN A 131 9.90 32.69 11.22
CA GLN A 131 10.41 31.71 10.24
C GLN A 131 9.36 31.25 9.24
N GLY A 132 8.07 31.49 9.49
CA GLY A 132 6.99 30.90 8.70
C GLY A 132 6.54 29.56 9.26
N LEU A 133 5.55 28.94 8.63
CA LEU A 133 5.03 27.63 9.01
C LEU A 133 5.99 26.52 8.57
N ASP A 134 6.39 25.64 9.50
CA ASP A 134 7.17 24.45 9.18
C ASP A 134 6.41 23.56 8.18
N ASP A 135 7.03 23.42 7.01
CA ASP A 135 6.54 22.65 5.87
C ASP A 135 7.51 21.51 5.48
N GLY A 136 8.49 21.20 6.33
CA GLY A 136 9.47 20.12 6.15
C GLY A 136 9.06 18.78 6.77
N GLU A 137 10.00 17.82 6.82
CA GLU A 137 9.72 16.42 7.17
C GLU A 137 8.99 16.25 8.51
N SER A 138 7.77 15.69 8.46
CA SER A 138 7.15 15.10 9.64
C SER A 138 7.89 13.81 9.99
N LYS A 139 8.85 13.89 10.93
CA LYS A 139 9.69 12.78 11.43
C LYS A 139 8.94 11.61 12.11
N MET A 140 7.63 11.50 11.91
CA MET A 140 6.69 10.54 12.50
C MET A 140 5.46 10.48 11.58
N LEU A 141 5.00 9.26 11.22
CA LEU A 141 3.68 8.75 10.72
C LEU A 141 2.54 9.72 10.29
N SER A 142 2.80 10.98 9.99
CA SER A 142 1.82 12.08 9.84
C SER A 142 2.09 12.83 8.54
N ASN A 143 1.07 12.96 7.69
CA ASN A 143 1.15 13.70 6.42
C ASN A 143 1.29 15.22 6.59
N TYR A 144 1.24 15.71 7.82
CA TYR A 144 1.33 17.13 8.16
C TYR A 144 2.35 17.32 9.27
N THR A 145 3.07 18.44 9.23
CA THR A 145 4.01 18.83 10.30
C THR A 145 3.26 19.04 11.62
N LYS A 146 4.01 19.14 12.73
CA LYS A 146 3.41 19.45 14.04
C LYS A 146 2.70 20.81 14.01
N GLU A 147 3.25 21.76 13.26
CA GLU A 147 2.73 23.12 13.13
C GLU A 147 1.45 23.17 12.29
N MET A 148 1.44 22.51 11.13
CA MET A 148 0.23 22.33 10.31
C MET A 148 -0.90 21.65 11.10
N ASN A 149 -0.56 20.62 11.88
CA ASN A 149 -1.52 19.94 12.75
C ASN A 149 -2.10 20.86 13.85
N LYS A 150 -1.35 21.86 14.35
CA LYS A 150 -1.90 22.86 15.28
C LYS A 150 -2.95 23.73 14.57
N VAL A 151 -2.71 24.15 13.34
CA VAL A 151 -3.68 24.93 12.53
C VAL A 151 -4.95 24.13 12.26
N ILE A 152 -4.82 22.86 11.83
CA ILE A 152 -5.97 21.96 11.60
C ILE A 152 -6.78 21.78 12.89
N LYS A 153 -6.11 21.59 14.03
CA LYS A 153 -6.77 21.49 15.34
C LYS A 153 -7.48 22.78 15.73
N ALA A 154 -6.92 23.95 15.43
CA ALA A 154 -7.56 25.24 15.69
C ALA A 154 -8.89 25.38 14.92
N LEU A 155 -8.91 25.01 13.64
CA LEU A 155 -10.15 24.96 12.86
C LEU A 155 -11.15 23.96 13.45
N LYS A 156 -10.73 22.73 13.78
CA LYS A 156 -11.63 21.73 14.38
C LYS A 156 -12.25 22.20 15.70
N ARG A 157 -11.51 23.01 16.48
CA ARG A 157 -11.99 23.61 17.74
C ARG A 157 -12.93 24.80 17.54
N SER A 158 -12.95 25.43 16.36
CA SER A 158 -13.85 26.56 16.08
C SER A 158 -15.33 26.14 16.04
N GLY A 159 -15.62 24.85 15.80
CA GLY A 159 -16.98 24.31 15.66
C GLY A 159 -17.48 24.26 14.21
N ASP A 160 -16.83 24.95 13.28
CA ASP A 160 -17.24 25.03 11.87
C ASP A 160 -16.67 23.90 10.98
N TYR A 161 -16.13 22.85 11.60
CA TYR A 161 -15.57 21.71 10.89
C TYR A 161 -16.64 20.71 10.44
N ASP A 162 -16.66 20.48 9.15
CA ASP A 162 -17.39 19.43 8.44
C ASP A 162 -16.40 18.49 7.72
N LYS A 163 -16.56 17.18 7.96
CA LYS A 163 -15.71 16.11 7.40
C LYS A 163 -15.87 15.91 5.88
N HIS A 164 -16.93 16.44 5.28
CA HIS A 164 -17.23 16.32 3.85
C HIS A 164 -16.75 17.53 3.02
N LYS A 165 -16.05 18.48 3.66
CA LYS A 165 -15.50 19.67 3.00
C LYS A 165 -13.98 19.62 2.91
N THR A 166 -13.48 20.30 1.90
CA THR A 166 -12.05 20.57 1.69
C THR A 166 -11.72 21.93 2.28
N TYR A 167 -10.62 22.04 3.02
CA TYR A 167 -10.19 23.28 3.65
C TYR A 167 -8.83 23.69 3.12
N VAL A 168 -8.72 24.96 2.72
CA VAL A 168 -7.46 25.56 2.31
C VAL A 168 -7.12 26.69 3.28
N PHE A 169 -6.04 26.49 4.02
CA PHE A 169 -5.49 27.44 4.97
C PHE A 169 -4.64 28.47 4.24
N LEU A 170 -5.03 29.74 4.34
CA LEU A 170 -4.25 30.87 3.83
C LEU A 170 -3.28 31.30 4.93
N VAL A 171 -2.01 30.97 4.73
CA VAL A 171 -0.91 31.25 5.65
C VAL A 171 -0.01 32.30 5.00
N ASP A 172 0.59 33.19 5.79
CA ASP A 172 1.44 34.24 5.21
C ASP A 172 2.61 33.64 4.43
N LYS A 173 3.47 32.85 5.09
CA LYS A 173 4.64 32.22 4.46
C LYS A 173 4.99 30.86 5.04
N ALA A 174 5.62 30.03 4.22
CA ALA A 174 6.28 28.78 4.61
C ALA A 174 7.67 29.05 5.20
N GLN A 175 8.23 28.05 5.87
CA GLN A 175 9.63 28.04 6.25
C GLN A 175 10.54 27.79 5.04
N THR A 176 10.13 26.91 4.11
CA THR A 176 10.81 26.73 2.83
C THR A 176 10.59 27.94 1.92
N ALA A 177 11.68 28.54 1.44
CA ALA A 177 11.59 29.69 0.56
C ALA A 177 10.87 29.35 -0.76
N ASN A 178 10.05 30.27 -1.26
CA ASN A 178 9.30 30.17 -2.52
C ASN A 178 8.27 29.04 -2.64
N LYS A 179 8.01 28.28 -1.57
CA LYS A 179 6.93 27.27 -1.56
C LYS A 179 5.56 27.95 -1.69
N ALA A 180 4.79 27.53 -2.69
CA ALA A 180 3.50 28.14 -3.03
C ALA A 180 2.32 27.56 -2.25
N GLY A 181 2.33 26.23 -2.13
CA GLY A 181 1.30 25.50 -1.45
C GLY A 181 1.79 24.12 -1.04
N PHE A 182 0.93 23.44 -0.29
CA PHE A 182 1.14 22.06 0.13
C PHE A 182 -0.21 21.42 0.46
N MET A 183 -0.55 20.36 -0.26
CA MET A 183 -1.70 19.53 0.03
C MET A 183 -1.40 18.07 -0.31
N PRO A 184 -1.13 17.23 0.70
CA PRO A 184 -0.87 15.80 0.48
C PRO A 184 -2.04 15.11 -0.22
N LYS A 185 -1.74 14.13 -1.07
CA LYS A 185 -2.78 13.31 -1.70
C LYS A 185 -3.68 12.63 -0.65
N LYS A 186 -4.96 12.47 -0.99
CA LYS A 186 -6.02 11.86 -0.14
C LYS A 186 -6.32 12.61 1.16
N ARG A 187 -5.98 13.90 1.25
CA ARG A 187 -6.25 14.69 2.45
C ARG A 187 -7.08 15.92 2.12
N PRO A 188 -8.00 16.34 3.01
CA PRO A 188 -8.87 17.50 2.79
C PRO A 188 -8.27 18.82 3.29
N TRP A 189 -6.96 18.86 3.58
CA TRP A 189 -6.29 20.04 4.15
C TRP A 189 -5.16 20.52 3.27
N GLY A 190 -5.33 21.68 2.64
CA GLY A 190 -4.28 22.37 1.89
C GLY A 190 -3.77 23.58 2.65
N PHE A 191 -2.49 23.88 2.51
CA PHE A 191 -1.84 25.08 3.01
C PHE A 191 -1.35 25.87 1.80
N VAL A 192 -1.73 27.15 1.70
CA VAL A 192 -1.31 28.03 0.60
C VAL A 192 -0.66 29.25 1.19
N PHE A 193 0.56 29.54 0.72
CA PHE A 193 1.43 30.58 1.24
C PHE A 193 1.26 31.85 0.41
N THR A 194 0.63 32.86 1.00
CA THR A 194 0.16 34.02 0.25
C THR A 194 1.27 35.02 -0.08
N ASN A 195 2.39 34.99 0.65
CA ASN A 195 3.49 35.92 0.47
C ASN A 195 4.14 35.85 -0.91
N ILE A 196 4.07 34.70 -1.57
CA ILE A 196 4.61 34.54 -2.93
C ILE A 196 3.60 34.94 -4.02
N HIS A 197 2.37 35.28 -3.64
CA HIS A 197 1.26 35.59 -4.54
C HIS A 197 0.76 37.04 -4.39
N TYR A 198 1.51 37.93 -3.73
CA TYR A 198 1.11 39.32 -3.51
C TYR A 198 0.65 39.99 -4.82
N ASN A 199 -0.57 40.52 -4.81
CA ASN A 199 -1.24 41.19 -5.93
C ASN A 199 -1.47 40.35 -7.19
N ASN A 200 -1.34 39.01 -7.13
CA ASN A 200 -1.62 38.12 -8.24
C ASN A 200 -2.72 37.11 -7.89
N SER A 201 -3.98 37.57 -7.93
CA SER A 201 -5.13 36.73 -7.56
C SER A 201 -5.32 35.53 -8.49
N LYS A 202 -4.91 35.64 -9.76
CA LYS A 202 -4.97 34.52 -10.71
C LYS A 202 -3.98 33.43 -10.33
N ALA A 203 -2.71 33.78 -10.06
CA ALA A 203 -1.71 32.81 -9.61
C ALA A 203 -2.15 32.11 -8.32
N LEU A 204 -2.74 32.86 -7.39
CA LEU A 204 -3.26 32.29 -6.15
C LEU A 204 -4.45 31.33 -6.39
N CYS A 205 -5.38 31.67 -7.28
CA CYS A 205 -6.46 30.74 -7.67
C CYS A 205 -5.91 29.48 -8.33
N ARG A 206 -4.87 29.63 -9.16
CA ARG A 206 -4.17 28.50 -9.77
C ARG A 206 -3.52 27.61 -8.71
N THR A 207 -2.75 28.17 -7.78
CA THR A 207 -2.12 27.40 -6.69
C THR A 207 -3.17 26.64 -5.89
N ILE A 208 -4.26 27.30 -5.48
CA ILE A 208 -5.33 26.63 -4.75
C ILE A 208 -5.91 25.46 -5.57
N SER A 209 -6.15 25.67 -6.86
CA SER A 209 -6.63 24.62 -7.77
C SER A 209 -5.61 23.48 -7.90
N HIS A 210 -4.32 23.77 -8.02
CA HIS A 210 -3.25 22.79 -8.07
C HIS A 210 -3.21 21.93 -6.79
N GLU A 211 -3.24 22.57 -5.63
CA GLU A 211 -3.23 21.87 -4.34
C GLU A 211 -4.47 20.97 -4.17
N VAL A 212 -5.67 21.45 -4.49
CA VAL A 212 -6.87 20.60 -4.34
C VAL A 212 -6.93 19.46 -5.35
N ALA A 213 -6.26 19.59 -6.50
CA ALA A 213 -6.07 18.46 -7.41
C ALA A 213 -5.22 17.34 -6.78
N HIS A 214 -4.17 17.67 -6.01
CA HIS A 214 -3.46 16.67 -5.21
C HIS A 214 -4.36 16.07 -4.13
N GLY A 215 -4.96 16.90 -3.28
CA GLY A 215 -5.69 16.43 -2.09
C GLY A 215 -6.97 15.64 -2.40
N GLU A 216 -7.86 16.20 -3.21
CA GLU A 216 -9.18 15.63 -3.48
C GLU A 216 -9.18 14.60 -4.62
N PHE A 217 -8.33 14.81 -5.62
CA PHE A 217 -8.33 14.01 -6.85
C PHE A 217 -7.07 13.17 -7.04
N ARG A 218 -6.09 13.30 -6.14
CA ARG A 218 -4.83 12.51 -6.17
C ARG A 218 -4.04 12.69 -7.46
N LEU A 219 -4.28 13.80 -8.18
CA LEU A 219 -3.58 14.04 -9.44
C LEU A 219 -2.10 14.25 -9.17
N SER A 220 -1.31 13.68 -10.05
CA SER A 220 0.13 13.81 -10.10
C SER A 220 0.54 14.93 -11.06
N HIS A 221 1.80 15.35 -11.00
CA HIS A 221 2.35 16.19 -12.06
C HIS A 221 2.55 15.38 -13.36
N PRO A 222 2.35 15.97 -14.55
CA PRO A 222 2.46 15.22 -15.81
C PRO A 222 3.85 14.65 -16.07
N PHE A 223 4.90 15.35 -15.63
CA PHE A 223 6.29 14.87 -15.74
C PHE A 223 6.59 13.72 -14.78
N GLN A 224 5.74 13.49 -13.78
CA GLN A 224 5.83 12.32 -12.92
C GLN A 224 5.09 11.11 -13.50
N ASP A 225 3.90 11.33 -14.10
CA ASP A 225 3.16 10.27 -14.80
C ASP A 225 3.79 9.92 -16.17
N PHE A 226 4.45 10.90 -16.80
CA PHE A 226 5.09 10.80 -18.10
C PHE A 226 6.47 11.48 -18.07
N PRO A 227 7.53 10.81 -17.59
CA PRO A 227 8.87 11.39 -17.42
C PRO A 227 9.54 11.94 -18.68
N SER A 228 8.98 11.67 -19.87
CA SER A 228 9.39 12.29 -21.14
C SER A 228 8.90 13.75 -21.31
N ILE A 229 7.95 14.20 -20.48
CA ILE A 229 7.44 15.56 -20.45
C ILE A 229 8.33 16.36 -19.48
N PRO A 230 9.02 17.41 -19.93
CA PRO A 230 9.76 18.27 -19.01
C PRO A 230 8.84 19.08 -18.11
N GLU A 231 9.32 19.46 -16.94
CA GLU A 231 8.68 20.50 -16.13
C GLU A 231 8.53 21.80 -16.93
N ASN A 232 7.50 22.57 -16.60
CA ASN A 232 7.18 23.86 -17.21
C ASN A 232 6.92 23.81 -18.73
N SER A 233 6.59 22.63 -19.27
CA SER A 233 6.47 22.46 -20.72
C SER A 233 5.03 22.35 -21.22
N THR A 234 4.06 22.21 -20.33
CA THR A 234 2.67 21.97 -20.68
C THR A 234 1.72 23.03 -20.12
N GLN A 235 0.53 23.09 -20.72
CA GLN A 235 -0.59 23.89 -20.20
C GLN A 235 -1.42 23.14 -19.14
N ASN A 236 -0.89 22.05 -18.58
CA ASN A 236 -1.59 21.25 -17.57
C ASN A 236 -1.64 22.01 -16.23
N LEU A 237 -2.77 21.91 -15.51
CA LEU A 237 -2.89 22.45 -14.15
C LEU A 237 -1.81 21.93 -13.20
N MET A 238 -1.46 20.66 -13.37
CA MET A 238 -0.50 19.94 -12.54
C MET A 238 0.96 20.12 -13.00
N ASP A 239 1.23 20.97 -13.99
CA ASP A 239 2.61 21.36 -14.31
C ASP A 239 3.07 22.51 -13.39
N TYR A 240 4.35 22.86 -13.40
CA TYR A 240 4.86 24.08 -12.76
C TYR A 240 4.62 25.34 -13.61
N ALA A 241 4.35 25.19 -14.91
CA ALA A 241 3.94 26.29 -15.78
C ALA A 241 2.54 26.82 -15.43
N ASP A 242 2.17 28.01 -15.91
CA ASP A 242 0.94 28.73 -15.57
C ASP A 242 -0.36 28.18 -16.23
N GLY A 243 -0.34 26.92 -16.65
CA GLY A 243 -1.45 26.20 -17.25
C GLY A 243 -2.65 25.97 -16.32
N GLN A 244 -3.80 25.65 -16.91
CA GLN A 244 -5.08 25.41 -16.23
C GLN A 244 -5.79 24.14 -16.75
N GLN A 245 -5.24 23.46 -17.76
CA GLN A 245 -5.95 22.39 -18.45
C GLN A 245 -5.82 21.06 -17.70
N LEU A 246 -6.89 20.28 -17.68
CA LEU A 246 -6.85 18.86 -17.34
C LEU A 246 -6.92 18.02 -18.62
N ARG A 247 -6.20 16.90 -18.64
CA ARG A 247 -6.20 15.94 -19.74
C ARG A 247 -7.20 14.84 -19.48
N LYS A 248 -7.63 14.17 -20.55
CA LYS A 248 -8.61 13.07 -20.49
C LYS A 248 -8.28 12.01 -19.44
N TYR A 249 -7.01 11.61 -19.31
CA TYR A 249 -6.60 10.62 -18.30
C TYR A 249 -6.82 11.13 -16.87
N GLN A 250 -6.65 12.43 -16.61
CA GLN A 250 -6.93 13.04 -15.31
C GLN A 250 -8.43 13.13 -15.04
N TRP A 251 -9.26 13.23 -16.09
CA TRP A 251 -10.72 13.13 -15.93
C TRP A 251 -11.10 11.71 -15.51
N ASP A 252 -10.47 10.69 -16.11
CA ASP A 252 -10.63 9.31 -15.68
C ASP A 252 -10.20 9.12 -14.21
N ASP A 253 -9.04 9.66 -13.82
CA ASP A 253 -8.52 9.55 -12.45
C ASP A 253 -9.40 10.28 -11.41
N ILE A 254 -10.12 11.33 -11.80
CA ILE A 254 -11.07 12.03 -10.93
C ILE A 254 -12.31 11.17 -10.62
N HIS A 255 -12.81 10.44 -11.63
CA HIS A 255 -14.06 9.68 -11.58
C HIS A 255 -13.86 8.26 -11.06
N ASN A 256 -12.92 7.58 -11.67
CA ASN A 256 -12.30 6.41 -11.09
C ASN A 256 -11.11 6.95 -10.32
N LEU A 257 -11.35 7.37 -9.07
CA LEU A 257 -10.28 7.59 -8.10
C LEU A 257 -9.46 6.31 -8.07
N ARG A 258 -8.48 6.21 -8.98
CA ARG A 258 -7.51 5.16 -8.98
C ARG A 258 -6.93 5.24 -7.58
N ASP A 259 -6.67 4.09 -6.99
CA ASP A 259 -5.50 4.07 -6.16
C ASP A 259 -4.34 4.27 -7.11
N VAL A 260 -4.11 5.55 -7.42
CA VAL A 260 -2.82 6.06 -7.84
C VAL A 260 -1.92 5.72 -6.67
N GLU A 261 -1.38 4.50 -6.72
CA GLU A 261 -0.20 4.10 -6.00
C GLU A 261 0.81 5.24 -6.20
N LEU A 262 1.23 5.83 -5.09
CA LEU A 262 2.24 6.88 -5.05
C LEU A 262 3.61 6.27 -5.38
N TRP A 263 3.80 5.91 -6.66
CA TRP A 263 5.10 5.53 -7.20
C TRP A 263 5.91 6.81 -7.49
N GLY A 264 6.96 7.06 -6.70
CA GLY A 264 8.11 7.85 -7.15
C GLY A 264 7.89 9.33 -7.46
N GLN A 265 6.94 9.99 -6.81
CA GLN A 265 6.75 11.42 -6.95
C GLN A 265 7.42 12.12 -5.78
N GLU A 266 8.60 12.69 -6.03
CA GLU A 266 9.13 13.76 -5.19
C GLU A 266 8.07 14.87 -5.17
N GLU A 267 7.22 14.88 -4.14
CA GLU A 267 6.34 16.00 -3.85
C GLU A 267 7.24 17.20 -3.54
N GLU A 268 6.97 18.34 -4.19
CA GLU A 268 7.63 19.61 -3.92
C GLU A 268 7.61 19.88 -2.41
N GLY A 269 8.75 19.60 -1.77
CA GLY A 269 9.03 19.81 -0.36
C GLY A 269 8.27 18.93 0.65
N ASN A 270 8.03 17.63 0.42
CA ASN A 270 7.93 16.69 1.54
C ASN A 270 8.04 15.22 1.11
N ALA A 271 9.00 14.52 1.70
CA ALA A 271 9.12 13.07 1.62
C ALA A 271 7.90 12.39 2.25
N SER A 272 6.91 11.99 1.46
CA SER A 272 5.96 10.95 1.88
C SER A 272 6.69 9.61 1.89
N GLN A 273 7.42 9.34 2.98
CA GLN A 273 7.94 8.02 3.31
C GLN A 273 6.76 7.04 3.43
N LEU A 274 6.56 6.21 2.41
CA LEU A 274 6.11 4.84 2.66
C LEU A 274 7.12 4.25 3.66
N VAL A 275 6.66 3.80 4.84
CA VAL A 275 7.55 3.23 5.86
C VAL A 275 8.26 2.04 5.22
N SER A 276 9.58 2.12 5.06
CA SER A 276 10.42 1.02 4.57
C SER A 276 10.10 -0.25 5.37
N ASP A 277 9.80 -1.36 4.69
CA ASP A 277 9.45 -2.65 5.30
C ASP A 277 10.51 -3.74 5.01
N PRO A 278 11.78 -3.52 5.37
CA PRO A 278 12.91 -4.37 4.95
C PRO A 278 12.69 -5.87 5.22
N VAL A 279 12.02 -6.20 6.34
CA VAL A 279 11.70 -7.58 6.71
C VAL A 279 10.70 -8.21 5.75
N CYS A 280 9.62 -7.51 5.41
CA CYS A 280 8.59 -8.04 4.50
C CYS A 280 9.11 -8.16 3.07
N THR A 281 9.83 -7.13 2.61
CA THR A 281 10.48 -7.13 1.30
C THR A 281 11.43 -8.31 1.19
N GLN A 282 12.34 -8.46 2.15
CA GLN A 282 13.32 -9.55 2.09
C GLN A 282 12.67 -10.93 2.25
N LYS A 283 11.69 -11.09 3.15
CA LYS A 283 10.92 -12.34 3.31
C LYS A 283 10.34 -12.84 1.98
N LEU A 284 9.67 -11.97 1.23
CA LEU A 284 9.10 -12.36 -0.07
C LEU A 284 10.18 -12.66 -1.12
N LEU A 285 11.30 -11.93 -1.12
CA LEU A 285 12.44 -12.27 -1.98
C LEU A 285 12.99 -13.65 -1.66
N GLU A 286 13.21 -13.98 -0.40
CA GLU A 286 13.75 -15.29 -0.03
C GLU A 286 12.77 -16.43 -0.36
N GLN A 287 11.47 -16.23 -0.15
CA GLN A 287 10.45 -17.19 -0.57
C GLN A 287 10.45 -17.41 -2.09
N PHE A 288 10.58 -16.33 -2.85
CA PHE A 288 10.71 -16.38 -4.30
C PHE A 288 11.96 -17.14 -4.73
N ARG A 289 13.11 -16.85 -4.12
CA ARG A 289 14.41 -17.48 -4.43
C ARG A 289 14.39 -18.97 -4.09
N TRP A 290 13.81 -19.34 -2.95
CA TRP A 290 13.61 -20.74 -2.58
C TRP A 290 12.80 -21.48 -3.64
N ALA A 291 11.66 -20.92 -4.04
CA ALA A 291 10.77 -21.50 -5.05
C ALA A 291 11.45 -21.62 -6.43
N TYR A 292 12.19 -20.59 -6.83
CA TYR A 292 12.98 -20.60 -8.07
C TYR A 292 14.02 -21.73 -8.10
N VAL A 293 14.85 -21.84 -7.05
CA VAL A 293 15.97 -22.79 -7.00
C VAL A 293 15.48 -24.24 -6.90
N HIS A 294 14.36 -24.49 -6.22
CA HIS A 294 13.80 -25.83 -6.02
C HIS A 294 12.78 -26.22 -7.11
N GLY A 295 12.42 -25.31 -8.02
CA GLY A 295 11.41 -25.56 -9.05
C GLY A 295 10.01 -25.75 -8.48
N GLU A 296 9.72 -25.12 -7.35
CA GLU A 296 8.48 -25.26 -6.59
C GLU A 296 7.55 -24.07 -6.80
N LYS A 297 6.26 -24.26 -6.52
CA LYS A 297 5.26 -23.18 -6.62
C LYS A 297 5.44 -22.17 -5.49
N LEU A 298 5.58 -20.89 -5.84
CA LEU A 298 5.44 -19.79 -4.89
C LEU A 298 3.95 -19.53 -4.67
N ASN A 299 3.50 -19.72 -3.43
CA ASN A 299 2.14 -19.40 -3.00
C ASN A 299 2.17 -18.16 -2.11
N TYR A 300 1.51 -17.10 -2.53
CA TYR A 300 1.43 -15.86 -1.76
C TYR A 300 0.10 -15.18 -2.06
N GLN A 301 -0.70 -14.89 -1.04
CA GLN A 301 -2.00 -14.24 -1.25
C GLN A 301 -1.79 -12.79 -1.68
N ALA A 302 -2.67 -12.27 -2.54
CA ALA A 302 -2.67 -10.85 -2.81
C ALA A 302 -2.94 -10.12 -1.48
N ASP A 303 -2.05 -9.20 -1.11
CA ASP A 303 -2.27 -8.35 0.04
C ASP A 303 -3.50 -7.50 -0.26
N GLY A 304 -4.60 -7.76 0.45
CA GLY A 304 -5.85 -7.04 0.27
C GLY A 304 -5.63 -5.53 0.36
N TYR A 305 -6.45 -4.79 -0.37
CA TYR A 305 -6.46 -3.33 -0.49
C TYR A 305 -5.76 -2.53 0.64
N PRO A 306 -4.88 -1.56 0.34
CA PRO A 306 -4.38 -1.16 -0.99
C PRO A 306 -3.06 -1.87 -1.32
N TRP A 307 -2.81 -2.10 -2.60
CA TRP A 307 -1.65 -2.74 -3.23
C TRP A 307 -0.28 -2.11 -2.89
N ILE A 308 0.12 -2.05 -1.62
CA ILE A 308 1.39 -1.40 -1.24
C ILE A 308 2.58 -2.25 -1.67
N GLY A 309 2.37 -3.54 -1.91
CA GLY A 309 3.49 -4.46 -2.08
C GLY A 309 4.43 -4.39 -0.88
N HIS A 310 5.68 -4.78 -1.07
CA HIS A 310 6.75 -4.55 -0.11
C HIS A 310 7.80 -3.62 -0.70
N HIS A 311 8.34 -2.70 0.08
CA HIS A 311 9.45 -1.87 -0.34
C HIS A 311 10.46 -1.63 0.79
N ALA A 312 11.73 -1.73 0.43
CA ALA A 312 12.82 -1.49 1.35
C ALA A 312 13.80 -0.49 0.75
N LYS A 313 14.22 0.48 1.56
CA LYS A 313 15.38 1.34 1.27
C LYS A 313 16.61 0.80 1.99
N GLU A 314 17.78 0.96 1.37
CA GLU A 314 19.07 0.55 1.94
C GLU A 314 19.09 -0.94 2.35
N LEU A 315 18.40 -1.79 1.59
CA LEU A 315 18.27 -3.22 1.90
C LEU A 315 19.57 -3.96 1.58
N ILE A 316 20.09 -4.70 2.55
CA ILE A 316 21.29 -5.52 2.35
C ILE A 316 20.87 -6.93 1.93
N LEU A 317 21.25 -7.32 0.72
CA LEU A 317 21.03 -8.65 0.16
C LEU A 317 22.38 -9.25 -0.24
N GLY A 318 22.75 -10.37 0.39
CA GLY A 318 24.11 -10.90 0.32
C GLY A 318 25.13 -9.86 0.82
N ASP A 319 26.16 -9.61 0.02
CA ASP A 319 27.20 -8.60 0.31
C ASP A 319 26.87 -7.19 -0.22
N ASN A 320 25.69 -7.01 -0.79
CA ASN A 320 25.33 -5.78 -1.51
C ASN A 320 24.21 -5.02 -0.81
N GLN A 321 24.45 -3.74 -0.53
CA GLN A 321 23.39 -2.80 -0.11
C GLN A 321 22.72 -2.20 -1.35
N PHE A 322 21.41 -2.36 -1.48
CA PHE A 322 20.60 -1.81 -2.56
C PHE A 322 19.89 -0.55 -2.09
N GLU A 323 19.85 0.48 -2.92
CA GLU A 323 19.26 1.78 -2.60
C GLU A 323 17.75 1.63 -2.34
N LYS A 324 17.05 0.94 -3.25
CA LYS A 324 15.63 0.63 -3.09
C LYS A 324 15.22 -0.61 -3.88
N ILE A 325 14.50 -1.49 -3.20
CA ILE A 325 13.82 -2.64 -3.81
C ILE A 325 12.32 -2.51 -3.54
N SER A 326 11.50 -2.88 -4.52
CA SER A 326 10.05 -2.97 -4.39
C SER A 326 9.49 -4.24 -5.01
N ILE A 327 8.46 -4.81 -4.39
CA ILE A 327 7.77 -6.01 -4.84
C ILE A 327 6.28 -5.74 -4.85
N GLU A 328 5.66 -5.78 -6.02
CA GLU A 328 4.22 -5.58 -6.21
C GLU A 328 3.55 -6.93 -6.42
N VAL A 329 2.74 -7.37 -5.46
CA VAL A 329 1.85 -8.52 -5.62
C VAL A 329 0.47 -8.02 -6.03
N ARG A 330 0.17 -8.12 -7.33
CA ARG A 330 -1.04 -7.59 -7.96
C ARG A 330 -2.19 -8.60 -8.04
N GLU A 331 -1.86 -9.87 -8.00
CA GLU A 331 -2.81 -10.99 -7.90
C GLU A 331 -2.18 -12.06 -7.01
N ALA A 332 -2.98 -13.00 -6.51
CA ALA A 332 -2.43 -14.11 -5.73
C ALA A 332 -1.40 -14.87 -6.57
N ILE A 333 -0.22 -15.08 -5.99
CA ILE A 333 0.87 -15.82 -6.62
C ILE A 333 0.57 -17.31 -6.45
N ASP A 334 0.51 -18.03 -7.57
CA ASP A 334 0.45 -19.49 -7.66
C ASP A 334 1.18 -19.95 -8.93
N PHE A 335 2.47 -19.64 -9.02
CA PHE A 335 3.32 -20.06 -10.15
C PHE A 335 4.72 -20.49 -9.68
N ILE A 336 5.41 -21.27 -10.52
CA ILE A 336 6.83 -21.61 -10.31
C ILE A 336 7.66 -20.46 -10.88
N PRO A 337 8.47 -19.74 -10.08
CA PRO A 337 9.33 -18.69 -10.61
C PRO A 337 10.33 -19.23 -11.63
N THR A 338 10.54 -18.50 -12.71
CA THR A 338 11.51 -18.82 -13.77
C THR A 338 12.30 -17.58 -14.12
N LYS A 339 13.59 -17.70 -14.46
CA LYS A 339 14.39 -16.54 -14.86
C LYS A 339 13.76 -15.82 -16.05
N VAL A 340 13.42 -14.54 -15.86
CA VAL A 340 12.95 -13.64 -16.92
C VAL A 340 13.90 -12.45 -17.07
N SER A 341 14.04 -11.93 -18.29
CA SER A 341 14.83 -10.73 -18.53
C SER A 341 14.19 -9.54 -17.83
N SER A 342 14.99 -8.71 -17.14
CA SER A 342 14.47 -7.45 -16.65
C SER A 342 14.17 -6.48 -17.80
N GLN A 343 13.16 -5.65 -17.60
CA GLN A 343 12.86 -4.53 -18.46
C GLN A 343 13.32 -3.27 -17.74
N ILE A 344 14.17 -2.47 -18.40
CA ILE A 344 14.64 -1.21 -17.82
C ILE A 344 13.63 -0.12 -18.15
N HIS A 345 12.98 0.42 -17.13
CA HIS A 345 12.05 1.53 -17.24
C HIS A 345 12.49 2.64 -16.28
N TYR A 346 12.73 3.85 -16.79
CA TYR A 346 13.01 5.04 -15.96
C TYR A 346 14.12 4.86 -14.91
N GLY A 347 15.21 4.16 -15.25
CA GLY A 347 16.32 3.92 -14.30
C GLY A 347 16.02 2.86 -13.24
N ARG A 348 14.98 2.03 -13.43
CA ARG A 348 14.62 0.89 -12.60
C ARG A 348 14.68 -0.39 -13.44
N ALA A 349 15.19 -1.48 -12.89
CA ALA A 349 15.09 -2.80 -13.50
C ALA A 349 13.88 -3.53 -12.97
N ASP A 350 12.93 -3.85 -13.86
CA ASP A 350 11.69 -4.53 -13.54
C ASP A 350 11.71 -5.98 -14.01
N VAL A 351 11.43 -6.87 -13.08
CA VAL A 351 11.21 -8.30 -13.32
C VAL A 351 9.71 -8.54 -13.28
N LEU A 352 9.10 -8.79 -14.44
CA LEU A 352 7.64 -8.93 -14.56
C LEU A 352 7.23 -10.39 -14.75
N TYR A 353 6.34 -10.86 -13.87
CA TYR A 353 5.63 -12.13 -14.00
C TYR A 353 4.19 -11.88 -14.41
N GLY A 354 4.01 -11.58 -15.70
CA GLY A 354 2.71 -11.29 -16.28
C GLY A 354 2.03 -10.10 -15.58
N LYS A 355 0.80 -10.30 -15.11
CA LYS A 355 0.04 -9.31 -14.35
C LYS A 355 0.09 -9.54 -12.84
N VAL A 356 0.78 -10.59 -12.37
CA VAL A 356 0.67 -11.12 -11.00
C VAL A 356 1.71 -10.49 -10.07
N LEU A 357 2.97 -10.43 -10.51
CA LEU A 357 4.09 -10.01 -9.67
C LEU A 357 5.05 -9.10 -10.46
N VAL A 358 5.47 -8.01 -9.84
CA VAL A 358 6.58 -7.16 -10.32
C VAL A 358 7.61 -7.02 -9.21
N ILE A 359 8.88 -7.36 -9.50
CA ILE A 359 10.00 -7.14 -8.58
C ILE A 359 10.93 -6.11 -9.22
N SER A 360 11.29 -5.07 -8.48
CA SER A 360 12.06 -3.94 -9.02
C SER A 360 13.23 -3.56 -8.13
N SER A 361 14.35 -3.18 -8.75
CA SER A 361 15.48 -2.50 -8.11
C SER A 361 15.80 -1.21 -8.86
N ILE A 362 16.16 -0.13 -8.15
CA ILE A 362 16.54 1.16 -8.76
C ILE A 362 18.05 1.32 -8.99
N ASP A 363 18.86 0.44 -8.40
CA ASP A 363 20.30 0.42 -8.55
C ASP A 363 20.82 -1.03 -8.66
N LYS A 364 22.09 -1.16 -9.07
CA LYS A 364 22.84 -2.43 -9.09
C LYS A 364 22.09 -3.57 -9.81
N PHE A 365 21.51 -3.29 -10.97
CA PHE A 365 20.57 -4.18 -11.66
C PHE A 365 21.11 -5.59 -11.93
N ASP A 366 22.35 -5.72 -12.38
CA ASP A 366 22.97 -7.02 -12.67
C ASP A 366 23.16 -7.83 -11.39
N LEU A 367 23.67 -7.20 -10.33
CA LEU A 367 23.83 -7.82 -9.01
C LEU A 367 22.48 -8.21 -8.40
N PHE A 368 21.45 -7.40 -8.63
CA PHE A 368 20.09 -7.72 -8.18
C PHE A 368 19.52 -8.92 -8.93
N GLN A 369 19.70 -9.01 -10.25
CA GLN A 369 19.28 -10.18 -11.02
C GLN A 369 20.03 -11.45 -10.60
N ASP A 370 21.33 -11.36 -10.38
CA ASP A 370 22.14 -12.48 -9.90
C ASP A 370 21.69 -12.94 -8.51
N TYR A 371 21.34 -12.00 -7.63
CA TYR A 371 20.76 -12.31 -6.33
C TYR A 371 19.39 -13.00 -6.45
N LEU A 372 18.51 -12.50 -7.31
CA LEU A 372 17.14 -13.00 -7.48
C LEU A 372 17.11 -14.38 -8.13
N TYR A 373 18.09 -14.68 -9.00
CA TYR A 373 18.19 -15.94 -9.74
C TYR A 373 19.52 -16.68 -9.47
N PRO A 374 19.80 -17.05 -8.22
CA PRO A 374 21.04 -17.73 -7.88
C PRO A 374 21.02 -19.17 -8.41
N ASP A 375 22.19 -19.77 -8.59
CA ASP A 375 22.26 -21.23 -8.65
C ASP A 375 22.10 -21.85 -7.25
N LEU A 376 21.91 -23.17 -7.19
CA LEU A 376 21.70 -23.88 -5.92
C LEU A 376 22.89 -23.74 -4.96
N SER A 377 24.12 -23.65 -5.46
CA SER A 377 25.31 -23.52 -4.61
C SER A 377 25.35 -22.13 -3.96
N GLU A 378 25.14 -21.09 -4.76
CA GLU A 378 25.13 -19.70 -4.29
C GLU A 378 23.97 -19.45 -3.31
N TYR A 379 22.76 -19.93 -3.65
CA TYR A 379 21.62 -19.88 -2.74
C TYR A 379 21.92 -20.54 -1.40
N ASN A 380 22.48 -21.76 -1.42
CA ASN A 380 22.82 -22.49 -0.20
C ASN A 380 23.86 -21.78 0.65
N HIS A 381 24.86 -21.15 0.02
CA HIS A 381 25.86 -20.34 0.71
C HIS A 381 25.20 -19.15 1.43
N GLN A 382 24.41 -18.36 0.71
CA GLN A 382 23.78 -17.15 1.26
C GLN A 382 22.74 -17.45 2.36
N ILE A 383 21.92 -18.49 2.22
CA ILE A 383 21.03 -18.93 3.30
C ILE A 383 21.84 -19.47 4.49
N GLY A 384 22.97 -20.14 4.23
CA GLY A 384 23.88 -20.57 5.29
C GLY A 384 24.37 -19.41 6.15
N GLU A 385 24.77 -18.30 5.52
CA GLU A 385 25.17 -17.07 6.22
C GLU A 385 24.03 -16.46 7.04
N LEU A 386 22.79 -16.49 6.54
CA LEU A 386 21.64 -16.07 7.32
C LEU A 386 21.44 -16.97 8.55
N ILE A 387 21.54 -18.30 8.42
CA ILE A 387 21.38 -19.21 9.56
C ILE A 387 22.49 -18.99 10.60
N ILE A 388 23.74 -18.82 10.18
CA ILE A 388 24.87 -18.57 11.09
C ILE A 388 24.65 -17.33 11.96
N LYS A 389 24.03 -16.27 11.40
CA LYS A 389 23.74 -15.03 12.14
C LYS A 389 22.78 -15.21 13.31
N ILE A 390 21.92 -16.24 13.33
CA ILE A 390 20.90 -16.47 14.37
C ILE A 390 21.50 -16.38 15.78
N ASN A 391 22.59 -17.09 16.05
CA ASN A 391 23.20 -17.14 17.39
C ASN A 391 23.90 -15.83 17.79
N SER A 392 24.15 -14.93 16.85
CA SER A 392 24.77 -13.62 17.12
C SER A 392 23.75 -12.52 17.41
N ILE A 393 22.47 -12.76 17.16
CA ILE A 393 21.41 -11.78 17.37
C ILE A 393 20.96 -11.82 18.84
N GLU A 394 21.20 -10.72 19.54
CA GLU A 394 20.92 -10.59 20.97
C GLU A 394 19.51 -10.05 21.26
N ASP A 395 19.03 -9.11 20.44
CA ASP A 395 17.70 -8.54 20.55
C ASP A 395 16.64 -9.50 20.00
N LYS A 396 15.56 -9.68 20.75
CA LYS A 396 14.51 -10.66 20.43
C LYS A 396 13.64 -10.25 19.25
N PHE A 397 13.42 -8.96 19.02
CA PHE A 397 12.65 -8.49 17.88
C PHE A 397 13.48 -8.57 16.60
N ASP A 398 14.77 -8.24 16.67
CA ASP A 398 15.70 -8.46 15.55
C ASP A 398 15.81 -9.95 15.20
N LEU A 399 15.84 -10.82 16.21
CA LEU A 399 15.84 -12.26 16.00
C LEU A 399 14.56 -12.74 15.30
N LEU A 400 13.39 -12.28 15.74
CA LEU A 400 12.11 -12.60 15.10
C LEU A 400 12.02 -12.07 13.67
N ASN A 401 12.50 -10.85 13.41
CA ASN A 401 12.61 -10.28 12.07
C ASN A 401 13.48 -11.14 11.16
N HIS A 402 14.65 -11.56 11.67
CA HIS A 402 15.59 -12.41 10.95
C HIS A 402 15.02 -13.81 10.66
N LEU A 403 14.33 -14.41 11.63
CA LEU A 403 13.64 -15.69 11.44
C LEU A 403 12.50 -15.57 10.44
N ALA A 404 11.77 -14.45 10.41
CA ALA A 404 10.70 -14.21 9.46
C ALA A 404 11.18 -14.13 8.00
N ILE A 405 12.41 -13.67 7.78
CA ILE A 405 13.04 -13.56 6.45
C ILE A 405 13.38 -14.93 5.87
N LEU A 406 13.83 -15.87 6.72
CA LEU A 406 14.20 -17.22 6.30
C LEU A 406 12.97 -17.99 5.79
N PRO A 407 13.01 -18.61 4.60
CA PRO A 407 11.96 -19.51 4.15
C PRO A 407 11.80 -20.65 5.17
N TYR A 408 10.56 -20.99 5.55
CA TYR A 408 10.31 -21.95 6.62
C TYR A 408 10.88 -23.35 6.34
N GLN A 409 10.99 -23.70 5.06
CA GLN A 409 11.65 -24.94 4.61
C GLN A 409 13.13 -24.99 4.99
N GLU A 410 13.79 -23.85 5.18
CA GLU A 410 15.20 -23.77 5.58
C GLU A 410 15.39 -23.94 7.10
N TYR A 411 14.31 -23.97 7.90
CA TYR A 411 14.42 -24.23 9.35
C TYR A 411 14.96 -25.65 9.63
N ASP A 412 14.79 -26.57 8.69
CA ASP A 412 15.38 -27.93 8.75
C ASP A 412 16.91 -27.91 8.80
N ARG A 413 17.56 -26.83 8.37
CA ARG A 413 19.02 -26.67 8.44
C ARG A 413 19.53 -26.13 9.77
N MET A 414 18.64 -25.64 10.64
CA MET A 414 19.02 -25.11 11.95
C MET A 414 19.58 -26.22 12.85
N SER A 415 20.66 -25.91 13.58
CA SER A 415 21.27 -26.82 14.55
C SER A 415 20.48 -26.87 15.86
N PRO A 416 20.67 -27.91 16.70
CA PRO A 416 20.09 -27.93 18.06
C PRO A 416 20.45 -26.73 18.93
N ASN A 417 21.62 -26.12 18.71
CA ASN A 417 22.03 -24.90 19.41
C ASN A 417 21.20 -23.70 18.96
N ASP A 418 20.92 -23.58 17.66
CA ASP A 418 20.08 -22.50 17.11
C ASP A 418 18.67 -22.58 17.71
N ILE A 419 18.08 -23.79 17.73
CA ILE A 419 16.77 -24.04 18.35
C ILE A 419 16.78 -23.61 19.82
N SER A 420 17.81 -24.00 20.57
CA SER A 420 17.95 -23.62 21.97
C SER A 420 18.06 -22.10 22.14
N HIS A 421 18.90 -21.43 21.34
CA HIS A 421 19.09 -19.98 21.39
C HIS A 421 17.78 -19.25 21.13
N ILE A 422 17.09 -19.60 20.05
CA ILE A 422 15.81 -19.00 19.65
C ILE A 422 14.79 -19.09 20.78
N PHE A 423 14.52 -20.29 21.27
CA PHE A 423 13.50 -20.50 22.30
C PHE A 423 13.87 -19.84 23.63
N ASN A 424 15.15 -19.78 24.01
CA ASN A 424 15.55 -19.06 25.23
C ASN A 424 15.30 -17.55 25.08
N LYS A 425 15.60 -16.98 23.91
CA LYS A 425 15.45 -15.54 23.64
C LYS A 425 13.99 -15.08 23.62
N ILE A 426 13.11 -15.87 23.03
CA ILE A 426 11.70 -15.50 22.87
C ILE A 426 10.80 -15.93 24.05
N ALA A 427 11.32 -16.74 24.99
CA ALA A 427 10.55 -17.23 26.15
C ALA A 427 10.02 -16.12 27.08
N ASP A 428 10.65 -14.94 27.11
CA ASP A 428 10.25 -13.78 27.93
C ASP A 428 9.47 -12.73 27.13
N LEU A 429 8.86 -13.11 25.98
CA LEU A 429 7.94 -12.22 25.29
C LEU A 429 6.67 -11.99 26.13
N PHE A 430 6.28 -10.72 26.25
CA PHE A 430 5.06 -10.30 26.96
C PHE A 430 3.79 -10.43 26.10
N THR A 431 3.95 -10.45 24.77
CA THR A 431 2.89 -10.58 23.76
C THR A 431 3.49 -11.22 22.50
N MET A 432 2.75 -12.10 21.83
CA MET A 432 3.11 -12.61 20.50
C MET A 432 2.30 -11.86 19.43
N THR A 433 2.91 -11.58 18.28
CA THR A 433 2.23 -10.95 17.15
C THR A 433 1.36 -11.96 16.40
N THR A 434 0.15 -11.55 16.04
CA THR A 434 -0.73 -12.24 15.10
C THR A 434 -0.85 -11.42 13.80
N ASP A 435 -1.30 -12.04 12.71
CA ASP A 435 -1.27 -11.56 11.29
C ASP A 435 -1.86 -10.17 11.00
N TYR A 436 -2.36 -9.44 12.00
CA TYR A 436 -3.11 -8.21 11.79
C TYR A 436 -2.26 -6.93 11.59
N ILE A 437 -0.95 -6.93 11.93
CA ILE A 437 -0.15 -5.68 11.96
C ILE A 437 1.26 -5.80 11.35
N SER A 438 1.88 -6.99 11.29
CA SER A 438 3.27 -7.16 10.82
C SER A 438 3.49 -8.44 10.02
N CYS A 439 4.41 -8.44 9.05
CA CYS A 439 4.83 -9.64 8.28
C CYS A 439 5.57 -10.70 9.13
N VAL A 440 5.85 -10.36 10.38
CA VAL A 440 6.37 -11.26 11.41
C VAL A 440 5.18 -11.85 12.18
N ASN A 441 4.80 -13.07 11.83
CA ASN A 441 3.86 -13.86 12.61
C ASN A 441 4.67 -14.73 13.59
N THR A 442 4.67 -14.34 14.88
CA THR A 442 5.46 -15.04 15.89
C THR A 442 4.93 -16.45 16.15
N GLU A 443 3.61 -16.64 16.10
CA GLU A 443 3.01 -17.95 16.31
C GLU A 443 3.38 -18.92 15.18
N GLU A 444 3.28 -18.46 13.93
CA GLU A 444 3.65 -19.25 12.76
C GLU A 444 5.14 -19.62 12.79
N ILE A 445 6.03 -18.67 13.12
CA ILE A 445 7.46 -18.93 13.27
C ILE A 445 7.69 -20.04 14.31
N ILE A 446 7.05 -19.96 15.48
CA ILE A 446 7.19 -20.98 16.52
C ILE A 446 6.73 -22.35 16.02
N LEU A 447 5.55 -22.41 15.38
CA LEU A 447 4.99 -23.66 14.84
C LEU A 447 5.87 -24.27 13.74
N LYS A 448 6.45 -23.44 12.87
CA LYS A 448 7.35 -23.90 11.82
C LYS A 448 8.70 -24.38 12.37
N ILE A 449 9.22 -23.76 13.43
CA ILE A 449 10.45 -24.24 14.07
C ILE A 449 10.21 -25.58 14.77
N ILE A 450 9.12 -25.76 15.53
CA ILE A 450 8.84 -27.06 16.14
C ILE A 450 8.58 -28.13 15.07
N GLU A 451 7.98 -27.77 13.94
CA GLU A 451 7.79 -28.67 12.81
C GLU A 451 9.13 -29.15 12.24
N SER A 452 10.11 -28.25 12.07
CA SER A 452 11.48 -28.61 11.64
C SER A 452 12.24 -29.54 12.60
N CYS A 453 11.73 -29.71 13.83
CA CYS A 453 12.29 -30.64 14.81
C CYS A 453 11.72 -32.07 14.67
N LYS A 454 10.62 -32.29 13.91
CA LYS A 454 9.87 -33.56 13.91
C LYS A 454 10.71 -34.79 13.56
N SER A 455 11.74 -34.65 12.73
CA SER A 455 12.61 -35.74 12.28
C SER A 455 13.99 -35.77 12.95
N ASP A 456 14.28 -34.88 13.91
CA ASP A 456 15.60 -34.76 14.54
C ASP A 456 15.51 -34.76 16.07
N ASN A 457 15.87 -35.89 16.68
CA ASN A 457 15.84 -36.10 18.12
C ASN A 457 16.73 -35.09 18.89
N GLN A 458 17.86 -34.66 18.32
CA GLN A 458 18.73 -33.69 19.00
C GLN A 458 18.08 -32.32 19.07
N LYS A 459 17.39 -31.89 18.00
CA LYS A 459 16.61 -30.64 18.00
C LYS A 459 15.41 -30.73 18.96
N GLN A 460 14.72 -31.87 18.98
CA GLN A 460 13.63 -32.12 19.93
C GLN A 460 14.12 -31.98 21.38
N MET A 461 15.23 -32.63 21.73
CA MET A 461 15.83 -32.53 23.06
C MET A 461 16.27 -31.12 23.42
N ALA A 462 16.86 -30.39 22.47
CA ALA A 462 17.24 -28.98 22.64
C ALA A 462 16.03 -28.09 22.96
N LEU A 463 14.95 -28.22 22.18
CA LEU A 463 13.69 -27.52 22.40
C LEU A 463 13.12 -27.84 23.80
N LEU A 464 12.97 -29.12 24.12
CA LEU A 464 12.41 -29.56 25.40
C LEU A 464 13.24 -29.08 26.60
N SER A 465 14.56 -29.08 26.47
CA SER A 465 15.47 -28.55 27.49
C SER A 465 15.17 -27.07 27.82
N VAL A 466 14.80 -26.26 26.82
CA VAL A 466 14.42 -24.86 27.04
C VAL A 466 13.01 -24.73 27.62
N LEU A 467 12.04 -25.49 27.08
CA LEU A 467 10.65 -25.42 27.53
C LEU A 467 10.47 -25.86 28.99
N ARG A 468 11.26 -26.84 29.45
CA ARG A 468 11.27 -27.32 30.84
C ARG A 468 11.91 -26.35 31.85
N LYS A 469 12.61 -25.31 31.39
CA LYS A 469 13.22 -24.32 32.29
C LYS A 469 12.16 -23.37 32.83
N GLY A 470 12.05 -23.31 34.16
CA GLY A 470 11.17 -22.35 34.84
C GLY A 470 9.72 -22.48 34.38
N ASN A 471 9.14 -21.36 33.95
CA ASN A 471 7.74 -21.27 33.50
C ASN A 471 7.61 -21.15 31.97
N ASN A 472 8.66 -21.49 31.21
CA ASN A 472 8.74 -21.20 29.77
C ASN A 472 7.60 -21.84 28.98
N ILE A 473 7.35 -23.14 29.17
CA ILE A 473 6.26 -23.84 28.47
C ILE A 473 4.90 -23.17 28.67
N ASN A 474 4.60 -22.74 29.90
CA ASN A 474 3.36 -22.06 30.21
C ASN A 474 3.29 -20.67 29.58
N ARG A 475 4.42 -19.97 29.44
CA ARG A 475 4.48 -18.69 28.72
C ARG A 475 4.17 -18.89 27.25
N PHE A 476 4.77 -19.86 26.56
CA PHE A 476 4.42 -20.15 25.17
C PHE A 476 2.93 -20.49 25.00
N ILE A 477 2.41 -21.38 25.84
CA ILE A 477 0.99 -21.79 25.78
C ILE A 477 0.03 -20.63 26.12
N ALA A 478 0.42 -19.71 27.00
CA ALA A 478 -0.43 -18.57 27.35
C ALA A 478 -0.59 -17.57 26.20
N HIS A 479 0.40 -17.49 25.29
CA HIS A 479 0.39 -16.55 24.18
C HIS A 479 -0.18 -17.12 22.89
N LEU A 480 -0.08 -18.43 22.67
CA LEU A 480 -0.70 -19.09 21.52
C LEU A 480 -2.22 -19.20 21.73
N ASP A 481 -3.00 -18.88 20.70
CA ASP A 481 -4.45 -19.00 20.72
C ASP A 481 -4.98 -20.23 19.97
N GLY A 482 -6.31 -20.44 20.04
CA GLY A 482 -7.05 -21.39 19.22
C GLY A 482 -6.41 -22.78 19.00
N GLU A 483 -6.27 -23.13 17.72
CA GLU A 483 -5.68 -24.38 17.24
C GLU A 483 -4.14 -24.37 17.30
N ASN A 484 -3.50 -23.22 17.10
CA ASN A 484 -2.03 -23.06 17.17
C ASN A 484 -1.47 -23.54 18.51
N ARG A 485 -2.17 -23.20 19.61
CA ARG A 485 -1.85 -23.69 20.95
C ARG A 485 -1.96 -25.21 21.08
N LYS A 486 -2.98 -25.83 20.49
CA LYS A 486 -3.17 -27.28 20.53
C LYS A 486 -2.05 -27.97 19.76
N GLU A 487 -1.74 -27.49 18.57
CA GLU A 487 -0.67 -28.03 17.73
C GLU A 487 0.69 -27.98 18.44
N PHE A 488 1.03 -26.83 19.02
CA PHE A 488 2.26 -26.68 19.82
C PHE A 488 2.30 -27.69 20.97
N LEU A 489 1.22 -27.78 21.75
CA LEU A 489 1.14 -28.66 22.90
C LEU A 489 1.32 -30.14 22.52
N PHE A 490 0.56 -30.62 21.53
CA PHE A 490 0.62 -32.01 21.11
C PHE A 490 1.95 -32.37 20.44
N THR A 491 2.52 -31.45 19.66
CA THR A 491 3.84 -31.66 19.04
C THR A 491 4.93 -31.78 20.10
N CYS A 492 4.96 -30.88 21.08
CA CYS A 492 5.91 -30.97 22.20
C CYS A 492 5.69 -32.23 23.06
N ALA A 493 4.44 -32.64 23.31
CA ALA A 493 4.14 -33.88 24.03
C ALA A 493 4.66 -35.13 23.29
N LYS A 494 4.52 -35.17 21.96
CA LYS A 494 5.09 -36.24 21.13
C LYS A 494 6.61 -36.28 21.20
N PHE A 495 7.26 -35.12 21.16
CA PHE A 495 8.71 -35.04 21.35
C PHE A 495 9.14 -35.52 22.73
N GLU A 496 8.38 -35.19 23.78
CA GLU A 496 8.64 -35.68 25.13
C GLU A 496 8.59 -37.21 25.18
N ILE A 497 7.55 -37.83 24.60
CA ILE A 497 7.40 -39.29 24.53
C ILE A 497 8.54 -39.93 23.73
N GLN A 498 8.97 -39.31 22.63
CA GLN A 498 10.02 -39.84 21.76
C GLN A 498 11.41 -39.77 22.39
N ASN A 499 11.69 -38.77 23.24
CA ASN A 499 13.03 -38.51 23.77
C ASN A 499 13.19 -38.75 25.27
N THR A 500 12.10 -39.06 25.99
CA THR A 500 12.15 -39.39 27.41
C THR A 500 11.67 -40.81 27.68
N THR A 501 12.34 -41.47 28.62
CA THR A 501 11.83 -42.71 29.20
C THR A 501 10.69 -42.38 30.16
N PRO A 502 9.51 -43.03 30.04
CA PRO A 502 8.41 -42.83 30.98
C PRO A 502 8.82 -43.15 32.42
N ASP A 503 8.67 -42.20 33.34
CA ASP A 503 8.77 -42.47 34.78
C ASP A 503 7.43 -42.99 35.31
N VAL A 504 7.30 -44.32 35.37
CA VAL A 504 6.13 -45.02 35.89
C VAL A 504 5.79 -44.68 37.35
N THR A 505 6.72 -44.07 38.11
CA THR A 505 6.45 -43.66 39.50
C THR A 505 5.69 -42.34 39.60
N GLU A 506 5.67 -41.50 38.56
CA GLU A 506 4.93 -40.23 38.57
C GLU A 506 3.40 -40.41 38.50
N ILE A 507 2.89 -41.52 37.93
CA ILE A 507 1.44 -41.83 37.85
C ILE A 507 0.82 -41.99 39.26
N TYR A 508 1.64 -42.39 40.24
CA TYR A 508 1.23 -42.63 41.62
C TYR A 508 1.50 -41.43 42.54
N ARG A 509 2.05 -40.32 42.02
CA ARG A 509 2.31 -39.09 42.80
C ARG A 509 1.21 -38.05 42.60
N GLN A 510 0.50 -37.72 43.66
CA GLN A 510 -0.33 -36.51 43.72
C GLN A 510 0.58 -35.27 43.74
N ASN A 511 0.42 -34.39 42.76
CA ASN A 511 1.09 -33.10 42.75
C ASN A 511 0.12 -32.03 43.27
N LEU A 512 0.64 -31.03 43.98
CA LEU A 512 -0.15 -29.93 44.54
C LEU A 512 0.30 -28.62 43.89
N ASN A 513 -0.64 -27.79 43.43
CA ASN A 513 -0.31 -26.44 42.96
C ASN A 513 -0.07 -25.49 44.15
N TYR A 514 0.32 -24.24 43.89
CA TYR A 514 0.58 -23.24 44.94
C TYR A 514 -0.67 -22.85 45.76
N MET A 515 -1.87 -23.25 45.33
CA MET A 515 -3.13 -23.10 46.06
C MET A 515 -3.52 -24.36 46.85
N GLY A 516 -2.74 -25.44 46.79
CA GLY A 516 -3.02 -26.71 47.46
C GLY A 516 -4.00 -27.62 46.73
N ASP A 517 -4.38 -27.31 45.47
CA ASP A 517 -5.23 -28.19 44.68
C ASP A 517 -4.41 -29.35 44.12
N SER A 518 -4.94 -30.58 44.20
CA SER A 518 -4.31 -31.76 43.62
C SER A 518 -4.46 -31.81 42.10
N TYR A 519 -3.39 -32.10 41.38
CA TYR A 519 -3.41 -32.33 39.95
C TYR A 519 -2.45 -33.47 39.55
N THR A 520 -2.72 -34.06 38.38
CA THR A 520 -1.83 -35.01 37.71
C THR A 520 -1.03 -34.26 36.65
N LYS A 521 0.29 -34.49 36.59
CA LYS A 521 1.22 -33.79 35.71
C LYS A 521 1.04 -34.34 34.28
N VAL A 522 0.64 -33.49 33.32
CA VAL A 522 0.28 -33.88 31.93
C VAL A 522 1.40 -33.57 30.92
N PHE A 523 2.66 -33.70 31.34
CA PHE A 523 3.76 -33.85 30.38
C PHE A 523 4.43 -35.19 30.61
N ASN A 524 3.60 -36.21 30.44
CA ASN A 524 3.83 -37.47 29.77
C ASN A 524 2.43 -38.09 29.66
N TRP A 525 2.18 -38.97 28.69
CA TRP A 525 0.89 -39.67 28.47
C TRP A 525 -0.17 -38.89 27.66
N GLU A 526 -0.02 -38.90 26.33
CA GLU A 526 -1.11 -38.57 25.39
C GLU A 526 -2.26 -39.60 25.45
N GLU A 527 -2.05 -40.79 26.03
CA GLU A 527 -3.05 -41.85 26.02
C GLU A 527 -2.97 -42.71 27.29
N THR A 528 -3.95 -42.58 28.19
CA THR A 528 -4.42 -43.76 28.92
C THR A 528 -5.94 -43.90 28.97
N LEU A 529 -6.76 -42.98 28.42
CA LEU A 529 -8.22 -43.11 28.52
C LEU A 529 -8.98 -42.51 27.31
N ASN A 530 -9.05 -43.25 26.19
CA ASN A 530 -10.09 -43.17 25.14
C ASN A 530 -10.30 -41.83 24.37
N PRO A 531 -11.00 -41.84 23.21
CA PRO A 531 -10.86 -40.80 22.16
C PRO A 531 -11.56 -39.44 22.36
N ASP A 532 -12.13 -39.09 23.53
CA ASP A 532 -12.96 -37.88 23.67
C ASP A 532 -12.56 -36.96 24.85
N VAL A 533 -11.40 -36.29 24.73
CA VAL A 533 -10.99 -35.23 25.69
C VAL A 533 -11.14 -33.84 25.04
N ILE A 534 -12.04 -32.99 25.57
CA ILE A 534 -12.27 -31.61 25.11
C ILE A 534 -11.64 -30.61 26.09
N PHE A 535 -10.54 -29.99 25.68
CA PHE A 535 -9.81 -29.00 26.48
C PHE A 535 -10.54 -27.65 26.56
N ILE A 536 -10.84 -27.16 27.77
CA ILE A 536 -11.41 -25.83 28.00
C ILE A 536 -10.46 -25.01 28.88
N SER A 537 -9.84 -23.97 28.31
CA SER A 537 -8.93 -23.08 29.04
C SER A 537 -9.67 -21.89 29.63
N GLU A 538 -9.56 -21.68 30.95
CA GLU A 538 -9.99 -20.45 31.63
C GLU A 538 -8.79 -19.72 32.27
N ASN A 539 -8.52 -18.49 31.80
CA ASN A 539 -7.65 -17.47 32.42
C ASN A 539 -6.18 -17.85 32.74
N LEU A 540 -5.40 -18.03 31.67
CA LEU A 540 -3.95 -18.34 31.66
C LEU A 540 -3.02 -17.27 32.26
N VAL A 541 -3.30 -15.97 32.05
CA VAL A 541 -2.28 -14.91 32.25
C VAL A 541 -1.99 -14.61 33.72
N ARG A 542 -2.94 -14.84 34.64
CA ARG A 542 -2.78 -14.49 36.06
C ARG A 542 -2.58 -15.66 37.01
N THR A 543 -3.02 -16.87 36.65
CA THR A 543 -3.14 -17.96 37.62
C THR A 543 -2.24 -19.16 37.35
N GLY A 544 -1.74 -19.32 36.11
CA GLY A 544 -1.05 -20.53 35.69
C GLY A 544 -1.92 -21.80 35.75
N LYS A 545 -3.25 -21.66 35.89
CA LYS A 545 -4.17 -22.80 35.95
C LYS A 545 -4.48 -23.29 34.54
N PHE A 546 -4.26 -24.59 34.34
CA PHE A 546 -4.86 -25.36 33.26
C PHE A 546 -6.03 -26.15 33.83
N LYS A 547 -7.21 -26.02 33.23
CA LYS A 547 -8.33 -26.92 33.52
C LYS A 547 -8.53 -27.81 32.31
N ILE A 548 -8.32 -29.11 32.48
CA ILE A 548 -8.61 -30.10 31.45
C ILE A 548 -9.95 -30.72 31.88
N SER A 549 -10.98 -30.54 31.07
CA SER A 549 -12.27 -31.20 31.26
C SER A 549 -12.40 -32.32 30.24
N THR A 550 -12.86 -33.49 30.66
CA THR A 550 -13.40 -34.48 29.74
C THR A 550 -14.90 -34.25 29.65
N LYS A 551 -15.46 -34.19 28.44
CA LYS A 551 -16.90 -34.38 28.25
C LYS A 551 -17.09 -35.86 27.98
N ASN A 552 -17.48 -36.61 29.01
CA ASN A 552 -18.35 -37.74 28.74
C ASN A 552 -19.77 -37.14 28.58
N ASP A 553 -20.58 -37.70 27.70
CA ASP A 553 -22.02 -37.40 27.60
C ASP A 553 -22.70 -37.26 28.98
#